data_AF-A0A3N6MBH1-F1
#
_entry.id   AF-A0A3N6MBH1-F1
#
_cell.length_a   1.000
_cell.length_b   1.000
_cell.length_c   1.000
_cell.angle_alpha   90.00
_cell.angle_beta   90.00
_cell.angle_gamma   90.00
#
_symmetry.space_group_name_H-M   'P 1'
#
loop_
_entity.id
_entity.type
_entity.pdbx_description
1 polymer ?
#
loop_
_entity_poly.entity_id
_entity_poly.type
_entity_poly.pdbx_seq_one_letter_code
_entity_poly.pdbx_strand_id
1 'polypeptide(L)' 'MSKVTDEPAQTREIGHDEFDPVGTLALIGLYFLILVVLWFFMYFVEFLGNDPTVVTGAVTATPLAVMAGVVYR' A
#
# COMPACT_ATOMS: atom_id res chain seq x y z
N MET A 1 -19.89 -45.66 -28.27
CA MET A 1 -20.57 -44.42 -27.83
C MET A 1 -19.95 -43.98 -26.52
N SER A 2 -18.98 -43.06 -26.56
CA SER A 2 -18.32 -42.51 -25.36
C SER A 2 -19.22 -41.41 -24.77
N LYS A 3 -19.52 -41.48 -23.48
CA LYS A 3 -20.20 -40.39 -22.77
C LYS A 3 -19.21 -39.22 -22.71
N VAL A 4 -19.43 -38.21 -23.55
CA VAL A 4 -18.87 -36.88 -23.33
C VAL A 4 -19.54 -36.35 -22.08
N THR A 5 -18.79 -36.35 -20.98
CA THR A 5 -19.22 -35.69 -19.75
C THR A 5 -19.06 -34.18 -19.99
N ASP A 6 -20.14 -33.54 -20.44
CA ASP A 6 -20.28 -32.10 -20.34
C ASP A 6 -20.48 -31.81 -18.84
N GLU A 7 -19.36 -31.63 -18.13
CA GLU A 7 -19.38 -31.11 -16.76
C GLU A 7 -19.86 -29.66 -16.86
N PRO A 8 -21.08 -29.31 -16.43
CA PRO A 8 -21.46 -27.91 -16.41
C PRO A 8 -20.49 -27.22 -15.45
N ALA A 9 -19.77 -26.21 -15.93
CA ALA A 9 -19.03 -25.30 -15.07
C ALA A 9 -20.03 -24.75 -14.05
N GLN A 10 -20.05 -25.36 -12.86
CA GLN A 10 -21.13 -25.22 -11.89
C GLN A 10 -20.94 -23.89 -11.18
N THR A 11 -21.30 -22.80 -11.85
CA THR A 11 -21.46 -21.49 -11.21
C THR A 11 -22.68 -21.61 -10.28
N ARG A 12 -22.44 -22.07 -9.06
CA ARG A 12 -23.42 -22.08 -7.99
C ARG A 12 -23.62 -20.63 -7.54
N GLU A 13 -24.81 -20.08 -7.76
CA GLU A 13 -25.20 -18.82 -7.11
C GLU A 13 -25.16 -19.04 -5.59
N ILE A 14 -24.33 -18.25 -4.90
CA ILE A 14 -24.31 -18.19 -3.44
C ILE A 14 -25.52 -17.35 -3.00
N GLY A 15 -26.39 -17.95 -2.18
CA GLY A 15 -27.49 -17.22 -1.54
C GLY A 15 -26.93 -16.20 -0.56
N HIS A 16 -27.53 -15.01 -0.47
CA HIS A 16 -27.09 -13.96 0.46
C HIS A 16 -27.19 -14.37 1.93
N ASP A 17 -28.00 -15.38 2.21
CA ASP A 17 -28.23 -16.02 3.50
C ASP A 17 -27.09 -16.98 3.90
N GLU A 18 -26.24 -17.40 2.96
CA GLU A 18 -25.01 -18.17 3.23
C GLU A 18 -23.80 -17.25 3.52
N PHE A 19 -23.94 -15.93 3.31
CA PHE A 19 -22.88 -14.96 3.60
C PHE A 19 -22.83 -14.63 5.11
N ASP A 20 -21.66 -14.88 5.73
CA ASP A 20 -21.39 -14.46 7.11
C ASP A 20 -20.69 -13.08 7.12
N PRO A 21 -21.40 -11.99 7.49
CA PRO A 21 -20.83 -10.65 7.53
C PRO A 21 -19.79 -10.49 8.65
N VAL A 22 -19.93 -11.23 9.75
CA VAL A 22 -19.04 -11.10 10.91
C VAL A 22 -17.70 -11.78 10.61
N GLY A 23 -17.72 -12.97 10.01
CA GLY A 23 -16.52 -13.66 9.56
C GLY A 23 -15.72 -12.84 8.54
N THR A 24 -16.42 -12.25 7.57
CA THR A 24 -15.78 -11.38 6.56
C THR A 24 -15.18 -10.13 7.19
N LEU A 25 -15.90 -9.49 8.11
CA LEU A 25 -15.39 -8.32 8.83
C LEU A 25 -14.16 -8.65 9.68
N ALA A 26 -14.15 -9.82 10.33
CA ALA A 26 -13.00 -10.28 11.10
C ALA A 26 -11.77 -10.51 10.20
N LEU A 27 -11.94 -11.08 9.00
CA LEU A 27 -10.86 -11.27 8.03
C LEU A 27 -10.29 -9.93 7.55
N ILE A 28 -11.16 -8.99 7.17
CA ILE A 28 -10.75 -7.65 6.73
C ILE A 28 -10.07 -6.89 7.88
N GLY A 29 -10.62 -6.95 9.08
CA GLY A 29 -10.08 -6.31 10.27
C GLY A 29 -8.69 -6.85 10.63
N LEU A 30 -8.52 -8.18 10.59
CA LEU A 30 -7.21 -8.81 10.80
C LEU A 30 -6.20 -8.39 9.72
N TYR A 31 -6.61 -8.40 8.45
CA TYR A 31 -5.77 -7.96 7.35
C TYR A 31 -5.33 -6.49 7.51
N PHE A 32 -6.28 -5.60 7.85
CA PHE A 32 -5.99 -4.19 8.08
C PHE A 32 -5.04 -3.99 9.28
N LEU A 33 -5.23 -4.74 10.37
CA LEU A 33 -4.33 -4.71 11.52
C LEU A 33 -2.90 -5.06 11.13
N ILE A 34 -2.71 -6.11 10.32
CA ILE A 34 -1.40 -6.51 9.80
C ILE A 34 -0.78 -5.38 8.98
N LEU A 35 -1.54 -4.73 8.10
CA LEU A 35 -1.03 -3.61 7.30
C LEU A 35 -0.57 -2.44 8.19
N VAL A 36 -1.34 -2.07 9.20
CA VAL A 36 -0.96 -0.98 10.14
C VAL A 36 0.30 -1.33 10.91
N VAL A 37 0.42 -2.58 11.37
CA VAL A 37 1.62 -3.06 12.08
C VAL A 37 2.85 -3.02 11.16
N LEU A 38 2.74 -3.53 9.93
CA LEU A 38 3.83 -3.50 8.96
C LEU A 38 4.21 -2.08 8.55
N TRP A 39 3.21 -1.21 8.35
CA TRP A 39 3.43 0.21 8.06
C TRP A 39 4.18 0.91 9.19
N PHE A 40 3.75 0.71 10.43
CA PHE A 40 4.43 1.27 11.60
C PHE A 40 5.83 0.67 11.82
N PHE A 41 6.00 -0.61 11.53
CA PHE A 41 7.30 -1.26 11.57
C PHE A 41 8.26 -0.68 10.52
N MET A 42 7.79 -0.41 9.30
CA MET A 42 8.60 0.26 8.27
C MET A 42 9.03 1.66 8.70
N TYR A 43 8.16 2.43 9.35
CA TYR A 43 8.53 3.72 9.92
C TYR A 43 9.73 3.58 10.87
N PHE A 44 9.69 2.61 11.78
CA PHE A 44 10.83 2.36 12.66
C PHE A 44 12.11 1.94 11.92
N VAL A 45 12.00 1.08 10.91
CA VAL A 45 13.17 0.65 10.10
C VAL A 45 13.83 1.84 9.39
N GLU A 46 13.05 2.83 8.95
CA GLU A 46 13.56 4.01 8.26
C GLU A 46 14.08 5.09 9.23
N PHE A 47 13.41 5.28 10.38
CA PHE A 47 13.65 6.41 11.28
C PHE A 47 14.34 6.04 12.62
N LEU A 48 14.57 4.75 12.94
CA LEU A 48 15.42 4.34 14.07
C LEU A 48 16.88 4.25 13.62
N GLY A 49 17.61 5.38 13.72
CA GLY A 49 19.06 5.41 13.57
C GLY A 49 19.58 6.16 12.34
N ASN A 50 18.70 6.76 11.53
CA ASN A 50 19.07 7.76 10.52
C ASN A 50 18.19 8.99 10.71
N ASP A 51 18.78 10.18 10.70
CA ASP A 51 18.01 11.44 10.74
C ASP A 51 17.04 11.47 9.55
N PRO A 52 15.82 12.01 9.70
CA PRO A 52 14.84 12.04 8.62
C PRO A 52 15.41 12.86 7.46
N THR A 53 15.92 12.20 6.42
CA THR A 53 16.30 12.87 5.17
C THR A 53 15.01 13.21 4.43
N VAL A 54 14.31 14.23 4.93
CA VAL A 54 13.24 14.91 4.18
C VAL A 54 13.91 15.62 3.01
N VAL A 55 14.04 14.92 1.87
CA VAL A 55 14.37 15.56 0.58
C VAL A 55 13.16 16.38 0.13
N THR A 56 12.82 17.40 0.90
CA THR A 56 11.78 18.40 0.61
C THR A 56 12.20 19.79 1.07
N GLY A 57 13.42 19.95 1.62
CA GLY A 57 13.97 21.26 2.01
C GLY A 57 15.27 21.69 1.32
N ALA A 58 16.08 20.76 0.79
CA ALA A 58 17.44 21.09 0.32
C ALA A 58 17.57 21.34 -1.20
N VAL A 59 16.58 20.93 -2.01
CA VAL A 59 16.65 21.10 -3.48
C VAL A 59 16.22 22.50 -3.93
N THR A 60 15.61 23.31 -3.05
CA THR A 60 15.10 24.65 -3.40
C THR A 60 16.06 25.80 -3.09
N ALA A 61 17.27 25.54 -2.59
CA ALA A 61 18.24 26.58 -2.23
C ALA A 61 19.33 26.86 -3.30
N THR A 62 19.22 26.29 -4.51
CA THR A 62 20.19 26.57 -5.59
C THR A 62 19.50 26.82 -6.93
N PRO A 63 18.85 27.98 -7.06
CA PRO A 63 19.16 28.82 -8.22
C PRO A 63 19.34 30.31 -7.87
N LEU A 64 19.29 30.71 -6.59
CA LEU A 64 19.45 32.12 -6.19
C LEU A 64 20.93 32.54 -6.01
N ALA A 65 21.77 31.65 -5.47
CA ALA A 65 23.19 31.95 -5.26
C ALA A 65 24.01 32.03 -6.56
N VAL A 66 23.61 31.27 -7.60
CA VAL A 66 24.25 31.31 -8.92
C VAL A 66 23.93 32.62 -9.66
N MET A 67 22.71 33.15 -9.48
CA MET A 67 22.31 34.42 -10.10
C MET A 67 22.95 35.65 -9.43
N ALA A 68 23.18 35.61 -8.11
CA ALA A 68 23.82 36.71 -7.37
C ALA A 68 25.31 36.88 -7.73
N GLY A 69 26.03 35.80 -8.04
CA GLY A 69 27.44 35.84 -8.44
C GLY A 69 27.69 36.21 -9.90
N VAL A 70 26.69 36.09 -10.78
CA VAL A 70 26.78 36.51 -12.19
C VAL A 70 26.47 38.00 -12.37
N VAL A 71 25.65 38.58 -11.49
CA VAL A 71 25.28 40.02 -11.55
C VAL A 71 26.39 40.95 -11.02
N TYR A 72 27.34 40.43 -10.24
CA TYR A 72 28.43 41.23 -9.61
C TYR A 72 29.82 41.05 -10.26
N ARG A 73 29.91 40.43 -11.45
CA ARG A 73 31.16 40.35 -12.23
C ARG A 73 31.16 41.35 -13.38
#